data_AF-X1ETU0-F1
#
_entry.id   AF-X1ETU0-F1
#
_cell.length_a   1.000
_cell.length_b   1.000
_cell.length_c   1.000
_cell.angle_alpha   90.00
_cell.angle_beta   90.00
_cell.angle_gamma   90.00
#
_symmetry.space_group_name_H-M   'P 1'
#
loop_
_entity.id
_entity.type
_entity.pdbx_description
1 polymer ?
#
loop_
_entity_poly.entity_id
_entity_poly.type
_entity_poly.pdbx_seq_one_letter_code
_entity_poly.pdbx_strand_id
1 'polypeptide(L)' 'MFTLKPLILVTGPPGIGKTSILRRTVKELKNRKYAVGGMICREVREAGVRVGFEIMDLSTGTRGWLAHVNQPTGPRIGKY' A
#
# COMPACT_ATOMS: atom_id res chain seq x y z
N MET A 1 -3.30 3.78 31.27
CA MET A 1 -3.72 2.39 31.00
C MET A 1 -3.60 2.18 29.50
N PHE A 2 -2.62 1.40 29.01
CA PHE A 2 -2.45 1.16 27.58
C PHE A 2 -3.38 0.02 27.14
N THR A 3 -4.41 0.33 26.37
CA THR A 3 -5.23 -0.68 25.71
C THR A 3 -4.45 -1.24 24.53
N LEU A 4 -4.03 -2.51 24.61
CA LEU A 4 -3.48 -3.23 23.46
C LEU A 4 -4.57 -3.31 22.39
N LYS A 5 -4.30 -2.69 21.23
CA LYS A 5 -5.17 -2.84 20.06
C LYS A 5 -4.89 -4.21 19.42
N PRO A 6 -5.93 -4.97 19.03
CA PRO A 6 -5.73 -6.24 18.35
C PRO A 6 -4.96 -6.04 17.03
N LEU A 7 -3.93 -6.87 16.81
CA LEU A 7 -3.15 -6.91 15.58
C LEU A 7 -3.67 -8.04 14.69
N ILE A 8 -4.05 -7.70 13.46
CA ILE A 8 -4.52 -8.68 12.47
C ILE A 8 -3.48 -8.74 11.34
N LEU A 9 -2.93 -9.93 11.10
CA LEU A 9 -2.04 -10.20 9.98
C LEU A 9 -2.75 -11.07 8.94
N VAL A 10 -2.71 -10.64 7.68
CA VAL A 10 -3.29 -11.37 6.55
C VAL A 10 -2.17 -11.97 5.72
N THR A 11 -2.08 -13.30 5.68
CA THR A 11 -1.04 -14.05 4.96
C THR A 11 -1.64 -15.00 3.92
N GLY A 12 -0.79 -15.59 3.09
CA GLY A 12 -1.20 -16.55 2.05
C GLY A 12 -0.38 -16.41 0.76
N PRO A 13 -0.55 -17.32 -0.21
CA PRO A 13 0.23 -17.33 -1.45
C PRO A 13 0.12 -16.03 -2.26
N PRO A 14 1.12 -15.68 -3.10
CA PRO A 14 1.00 -14.58 -4.06
C PRO A 14 -0.27 -14.71 -4.93
N GLY A 15 -0.90 -13.58 -5.27
CA GLY A 15 -2.10 -13.57 -6.12
C GLY A 15 -3.43 -13.96 -5.45
N ILE A 16 -3.43 -14.47 -4.20
CA ILE A 16 -4.66 -14.96 -3.52
C ILE A 16 -5.69 -13.86 -3.13
N GLY A 17 -5.42 -12.58 -3.42
CA GLY A 17 -6.36 -11.48 -3.15
C GLY A 17 -6.17 -10.71 -1.84
N LYS A 18 -5.03 -10.85 -1.14
CA LYS A 18 -4.71 -10.11 0.10
C LYS A 18 -4.87 -8.58 -0.04
N THR A 19 -4.35 -8.00 -1.12
CA THR A 19 -4.50 -6.57 -1.40
C THR A 19 -5.96 -6.20 -1.71
N SER A 20 -6.71 -7.11 -2.33
CA SER A 20 -8.12 -6.91 -2.65
C SER A 20 -8.99 -6.86 -1.39
N ILE A 21 -8.78 -7.76 -0.42
CA ILE A 21 -9.49 -7.71 0.86
C ILE A 21 -9.13 -6.45 1.63
N LEU A 22 -7.84 -6.06 1.68
CA LEU A 22 -7.42 -4.82 2.34
C LEU A 22 -8.10 -3.58 1.74
N ARG A 23 -8.15 -3.47 0.41
CA ARG A 23 -8.86 -2.36 -0.27
C ARG A 23 -10.36 -2.35 0.03
N ARG A 24 -11.01 -3.52 0.04
CA ARG A 24 -12.44 -3.64 0.38
C ARG A 24 -12.71 -3.24 1.83
N THR A 25 -11.88 -3.68 2.77
CA THR A 25 -11.97 -3.31 4.19
C THR A 25 -11.83 -1.80 4.37
N VAL A 26 -10.82 -1.17 3.75
CA VAL A 26 -10.65 0.29 3.79
C VAL A 26 -11.90 1.01 3.27
N LYS A 27 -12.43 0.56 2.11
CA LYS A 27 -13.65 1.14 1.53
C LYS A 27 -14.84 1.04 2.50
N GLU A 28 -15.05 -0.14 3.08
CA GLU A 28 -16.17 -0.40 3.98
C GLU A 28 -16.07 0.40 5.29
N LEU A 29 -14.87 0.51 5.87
CA LEU A 29 -14.64 1.32 7.06
C LEU A 29 -14.90 2.82 6.79
N LYS A 30 -14.46 3.32 5.63
CA LYS A 30 -14.76 4.70 5.21
C LYS A 30 -16.26 4.91 4.99
N ASN A 31 -16.97 3.95 4.38
CA ASN A 31 -18.42 4.02 4.21
C ASN A 31 -19.15 4.14 5.56
N ARG A 32 -18.64 3.45 6.58
CA ARG A 32 -19.11 3.53 7.98
C ARG A 32 -18.60 4.77 8.74
N LYS A 33 -18.00 5.74 8.04
CA LYS A 33 -17.50 7.01 8.59
C LYS A 33 -16.34 6.88 9.59
N TYR A 34 -15.60 5.77 9.58
CA TYR A 34 -14.36 5.65 10.34
C TYR A 34 -13.21 6.39 9.64
N ALA A 35 -12.34 7.02 10.43
CA ALA A 35 -11.06 7.50 9.96
C ALA A 35 -10.12 6.30 9.71
N VAL A 36 -9.59 6.21 8.49
CA VAL A 36 -8.68 5.13 8.07
C VAL A 36 -7.37 5.75 7.60
N GLY A 37 -6.27 5.43 8.28
CA GLY A 37 -4.92 5.84 7.92
C GLY A 37 -4.04 4.67 7.48
N GLY A 38 -2.75 4.96 7.27
CA GLY A 38 -1.77 3.98 6.81
C GLY A 38 -1.51 4.07 5.30
N MET A 39 -0.86 3.06 4.74
CA MET A 39 -0.37 3.09 3.37
C MET A 39 -0.63 1.79 2.60
N ILE A 40 -0.72 1.90 1.28
CA ILE A 40 -0.68 0.76 0.36
C ILE A 40 0.44 0.99 -0.63
N CYS A 41 1.19 -0.06 -0.95
CA CYS A 41 2.18 -0.04 -2.02
C CYS A 41 1.70 -0.89 -3.19
N ARG A 42 2.02 -0.48 -4.42
CA ARG A 42 1.79 -1.28 -5.63
C ARG A 42 3.01 -1.30 -6.53
N GLU A 43 3.24 -2.44 -7.17
CA GLU A 43 4.20 -2.56 -8.26
C GLU A 43 3.66 -1.80 -9.48
N VAL A 44 4.51 -0.97 -10.09
CA VAL A 44 4.20 -0.25 -11.33
C VAL A 44 5.02 -0.84 -12.47
N ARG A 45 4.33 -1.10 -13.58
CA ARG A 45 4.92 -1.64 -14.81
C ARG A 45 4.59 -0.76 -16.00
N GLU A 46 5.58 -0.56 -16.87
CA GLU A 46 5.45 0.10 -18.16
C GLU A 46 5.95 -0.87 -19.23
N ALA A 47 5.19 -1.05 -20.32
CA ALA A 47 5.51 -2.01 -21.38
C ALA A 47 5.87 -3.44 -20.86
N GLY A 48 5.21 -3.89 -19.78
CA GLY A 48 5.44 -5.20 -19.15
C GLY A 48 6.63 -5.28 -18.19
N VAL A 49 7.50 -4.25 -18.17
CA VAL A 49 8.69 -4.17 -17.32
C VAL A 49 8.36 -3.41 -16.04
N ARG A 50 8.81 -3.92 -14.89
CA ARG A 50 8.70 -3.18 -13.62
C ARG A 50 9.58 -1.94 -13.66
N VAL A 51 8.98 -0.78 -13.39
CA VAL A 51 9.67 0.51 -13.33
C VAL A 51 9.79 1.06 -11.91
N GLY A 52 8.98 0.57 -10.97
CA GLY A 52 9.06 1.00 -9.58
C GLY A 52 7.92 0.52 -8.71
N PHE A 53 7.81 1.18 -7.55
CA PHE A 53 6.80 0.96 -6.54
C PHE A 53 6.16 2.30 -6.17
N GLU A 54 4.86 2.41 -6.34
CA GLU A 54 4.09 3.57 -5.90
C GLU A 54 3.55 3.30 -4.49
N ILE A 55 3.59 4.31 -3.63
CA ILE A 55 2.97 4.33 -2.31
C ILE A 55 1.79 5.30 -2.32
N MET A 56 0.71 4.91 -1.66
CA MET A 56 -0.50 5.71 -1.49
C MET A 56 -0.83 5.84 -0.01
N ASP A 57 -1.05 7.07 0.45
CA ASP A 57 -1.59 7.36 1.76
C ASP A 57 -3.11 7.11 1.77
N LEU A 58 -3.58 6.29 2.70
CA LEU A 58 -4.98 5.90 2.79
C LEU A 58 -5.89 7.01 3.33
N SER A 59 -5.37 7.99 4.06
CA SER A 59 -6.14 9.06 4.66
C SER A 59 -6.43 10.19 3.66
N THR A 60 -5.41 10.60 2.90
CA THR A 60 -5.45 11.70 1.95
C THR A 60 -5.68 11.24 0.50
N GLY A 61 -5.35 9.98 0.18
CA GLY A 61 -5.33 9.48 -1.19
C GLY A 61 -4.12 9.93 -2.01
N THR A 62 -3.21 10.72 -1.41
CA THR A 62 -1.98 11.19 -2.04
C THR A 62 -1.10 10.02 -2.46
N ARG A 63 -0.47 10.14 -3.63
CA ARG A 63 0.42 9.12 -4.19
C ARG A 63 1.81 9.69 -4.39
N GLY A 64 2.81 8.83 -4.29
CA GLY A 64 4.19 9.15 -4.61
C GLY A 64 4.99 7.90 -4.94
N TRP A 65 6.24 8.09 -5.35
CA TRP A 65 7.15 6.98 -5.57
C TRP A 65 7.79 6.57 -4.25
N LEU A 66 7.67 5.28 -3.93
CA LEU A 66 8.49 4.66 -2.90
C LEU A 66 9.90 4.37 -3.44
N ALA A 67 9.97 3.92 -4.69
CA ALA A 67 11.19 3.63 -5.43
C ALA A 67 10.87 3.61 -6.93
N HIS A 68 11.74 4.13 -7.78
CA HIS A 68 11.56 4.19 -9.23
C HIS A 68 12.91 4.21 -9.97
N VAL A 69 13.01 3.54 -11.12
CA VAL A 69 14.26 3.42 -11.90
C VAL A 69 14.92 4.77 -12.24
N ASN A 70 14.12 5.82 -12.41
CA ASN A 70 14.58 7.18 -12.72
C ASN A 70 14.60 8.11 -11.50
N GLN A 71 14.60 7.56 -10.28
CA GLN A 71 14.62 8.34 -9.05
C GLN A 71 16.06 8.59 -8.60
N PRO A 72 16.58 9.83 -8.66
CA PRO A 72 17.96 10.13 -8.29
C PRO A 72 18.18 10.15 -6.77
N THR A 73 17.13 10.43 -5.99
CA THR A 73 17.22 10.64 -4.53
C THR A 73 16.00 10.05 -3.80
N GLY A 74 16.17 9.62 -2.55
CA GLY A 74 15.10 9.08 -1.71
C GLY A 74 15.22 7.57 -1.51
N PRO A 75 14.13 6.90 -1.05
CA PRO A 75 14.16 5.48 -0.75
C PRO A 75 14.35 4.64 -2.02
N ARG A 76 15.02 3.49 -1.86
CA ARG A 76 15.33 2.55 -2.95
C ARG A 76 14.93 1.13 -2.57
N ILE A 77 14.53 0.35 -3.57
CA ILE A 77 14.22 -1.07 -3.44
C ILE A 77 15.01 -1.80 -4.53
N GLY A 78 16.21 -2.28 -4.19
CA GLY A 78 17.10 -2.86 -5.20
C GLY A 78 17.51 -1.83 -6.25
N LYS A 79 17.19 -2.09 -7.53
CA LYS A 79 17.52 -1.18 -8.64
C LYS A 79 16.55 -0.01 -8.81
N TYR A 80 15.38 -0.06 -8.16
CA TYR A 80 14.36 0.98 -8.20
C TYR A 80 14.60 1.99 -7.09
#